data_AF-A0A9N7KVM4-F1
#
_entry.id   AF-A0A9N7KVM4-F1
#
_cell.length_a   1.000
_cell.length_b   1.000
_cell.length_c   1.000
_cell.angle_alpha   90.00
_cell.angle_beta   90.00
_cell.angle_gamma   90.00
#
_symmetry.space_group_name_H-M   'P 1'
#
loop_
_entity.id
_entity.type
_entity.pdbx_description
1 polymer ?
#
loop_
_entity_poly.entity_id
_entity_poly.type
_entity_poly.pdbx_seq_one_letter_code
_entity_poly.pdbx_strand_id
1 'polypeptide(L)'
;MAHDPGDAKPAPDKSDALGLSVLALARHRSRDRLTLSRSTLVGILLVPVAFNLAEWGLSDRLSASWAKVLAFWLDKLHIDGTVVERTTPLVWFDVTLPYLDVAVNAPDSQTWLATFVITLAAGVLVPRINDQYLPLRYFLLFAVFIQVTALLYFAVAPQSFPYTVSGYVDNGIKTSAGFLLLLPWGHALVYYIFDFSWSKKAFLTVLSIAFVVLAVPLQMTLHVYLLSCCSLLMMPLLSFVFGPTMIVFGCIALYGWAMSWERKAR
;
A
#
# COMPACT_ATOMS: atom_id res chain seq x y z
N MET A 1 -22.20 70.74 -25.38
CA MET A 1 -20.87 70.16 -25.62
C MET A 1 -20.09 70.27 -24.32
N ALA A 2 -20.11 69.22 -23.50
CA ALA A 2 -19.31 69.10 -22.29
C ALA A 2 -18.59 67.76 -22.35
N HIS A 3 -17.28 67.81 -22.14
CA HIS A 3 -16.30 66.75 -22.39
C HIS A 3 -16.34 65.73 -21.24
N ASP A 4 -16.49 64.44 -21.57
CA ASP A 4 -16.38 63.32 -20.63
C ASP A 4 -14.89 62.96 -20.46
N PRO A 5 -14.31 63.00 -19.24
CA PRO A 5 -12.94 62.57 -19.01
C PRO A 5 -12.93 61.05 -18.72
N GLY A 6 -12.26 60.32 -19.60
CA GLY A 6 -12.27 58.87 -19.66
C GLY A 6 -11.87 58.14 -18.37
N ASP A 7 -12.55 57.00 -18.18
CA ASP A 7 -12.25 55.92 -17.26
C ASP A 7 -10.81 55.40 -17.45
N ALA A 8 -9.90 55.85 -16.58
CA ALA A 8 -8.57 55.27 -16.46
C ALA A 8 -8.68 53.92 -15.75
N LYS A 9 -8.40 52.83 -16.49
CA LYS A 9 -8.23 51.48 -15.94
C LYS A 9 -7.22 51.54 -14.78
N PRO A 10 -7.56 51.08 -13.55
CA PRO A 10 -6.63 51.11 -12.43
C PRO A 10 -5.39 50.28 -12.79
N ALA A 11 -4.21 50.87 -12.57
CA ALA A 11 -2.94 50.21 -12.82
C ALA A 11 -2.85 48.91 -11.99
N PRO A 12 -2.33 47.80 -12.56
CA PRO A 12 -2.16 46.55 -11.83
C PRO A 12 -1.28 46.78 -10.61
N ASP A 13 -1.77 46.34 -9.45
CA ASP A 13 -1.10 46.51 -8.17
C ASP A 13 0.28 45.83 -8.20
N LYS A 14 1.34 46.63 -8.06
CA LYS A 14 2.74 46.16 -8.05
C LYS A 14 3.02 45.21 -6.88
N SER A 15 2.15 45.17 -5.86
CA SER A 15 2.26 44.22 -4.75
C SER A 15 2.07 42.76 -5.19
N ASP A 16 1.33 42.54 -6.29
CA ASP A 16 1.04 41.20 -6.83
C ASP A 16 2.24 40.63 -7.61
N ALA A 17 3.05 41.49 -8.23
CA ALA A 17 4.25 41.10 -8.98
C ALA A 17 5.37 40.52 -8.09
N LEU A 18 5.38 40.86 -6.79
CA LEU A 18 6.33 40.37 -5.80
C LEU A 18 5.83 39.10 -5.08
N GLY A 19 4.67 38.55 -5.46
CA GLY A 19 4.06 37.40 -4.79
C GLY A 19 3.66 37.67 -3.34
N LEU A 20 3.55 38.94 -2.94
CA LEU A 20 3.24 39.33 -1.56
C LEU A 20 1.79 38.99 -1.19
N SER A 21 0.88 38.99 -2.17
CA SER A 21 -0.49 38.49 -2.03
C SER A 21 -0.52 36.99 -1.73
N VAL A 22 0.28 36.19 -2.44
CA VAL A 22 0.45 34.74 -2.21
C VAL A 22 1.05 34.48 -0.83
N LEU A 23 2.07 35.24 -0.43
CA LEU A 23 2.66 35.16 0.90
C LEU A 23 1.70 35.61 2.00
N ALA A 24 0.86 36.61 1.75
CA ALA A 24 -0.18 37.05 2.68
C ALA A 24 -1.28 35.99 2.82
N LEU A 25 -1.73 35.38 1.73
CA LEU A 25 -2.65 34.23 1.70
C LEU A 25 -2.05 33.02 2.42
N ALA A 26 -0.78 32.71 2.18
CA ALA A 26 -0.06 31.63 2.86
C ALA A 26 0.11 31.91 4.35
N ARG A 27 0.39 33.16 4.74
CA ARG A 27 0.48 33.61 6.14
C ARG A 27 -0.86 33.61 6.87
N HIS A 28 -1.96 33.86 6.14
CA HIS A 28 -3.31 33.73 6.69
C HIS A 28 -3.65 32.25 6.93
N ARG A 29 -3.30 31.37 5.98
CA ARG A 29 -3.49 29.91 6.13
C ARG A 29 -2.59 29.27 7.18
N SER A 30 -1.37 29.76 7.39
CA SER A 30 -0.47 29.23 8.43
C SER A 30 -0.88 29.60 9.86
N ARG A 31 -1.82 30.55 10.01
CA ARG A 31 -2.42 30.95 11.28
C ARG A 31 -3.80 30.35 11.53
N ASP A 32 -4.36 29.62 10.58
CA ASP A 32 -5.56 28.83 10.81
C ASP A 32 -5.23 27.70 11.79
N ARG A 33 -5.53 27.94 13.06
CA ARG A 33 -5.48 26.91 14.09
C ARG A 33 -6.56 25.89 13.77
N LEU A 34 -6.17 24.62 13.63
CA LEU A 34 -7.11 23.50 13.64
C LEU A 34 -7.81 23.49 14.99
N THR A 35 -9.00 24.09 15.05
CA THR A 35 -9.86 24.06 16.23
C THR A 35 -10.68 22.78 16.15
N LEU A 36 -10.13 21.70 16.73
CA LEU A 36 -10.83 20.44 16.80
C LEU A 36 -11.97 20.55 17.83
N SER A 37 -13.20 20.34 17.38
CA SER A 37 -14.33 20.22 18.29
C SER A 37 -14.15 19.02 19.23
N ARG A 38 -14.69 19.09 20.45
CA ARG A 38 -14.67 17.94 21.40
C ARG A 38 -15.31 16.69 20.78
N SER A 39 -16.37 16.86 20.00
CA SER A 39 -16.99 15.76 19.23
C SER A 39 -16.06 15.16 18.19
N THR A 40 -15.21 15.96 17.55
CA THR A 40 -14.21 15.46 16.60
C THR A 40 -13.15 14.62 17.32
N LEU A 41 -12.65 15.09 18.46
CA LEU A 41 -11.66 14.35 19.26
C LEU A 41 -12.20 13.00 19.75
N VAL A 42 -13.44 12.98 20.26
CA VAL A 42 -14.08 11.73 20.68
C VAL A 42 -14.27 10.78 19.51
N GLY A 43 -14.73 11.28 18.36
CA GLY A 43 -14.91 10.44 17.18
C GLY A 43 -13.60 9.91 16.58
N ILE A 44 -12.50 10.67 16.68
CA ILE A 44 -11.17 10.23 16.26
C ILE A 44 -10.73 8.96 17.02
N LEU A 45 -11.16 8.80 18.28
CA LEU A 45 -10.84 7.63 19.10
C LEU A 45 -11.89 6.52 18.98
N LEU A 46 -13.17 6.87 19.07
CA LEU A 46 -14.25 5.86 19.11
C LEU A 46 -14.45 5.15 17.78
N VAL A 47 -14.30 5.85 16.65
CA VAL A 47 -14.55 5.25 15.33
C VAL A 47 -13.53 4.14 15.01
N PRO A 48 -12.21 4.35 15.16
CA PRO A 48 -11.23 3.27 14.98
C PRO A 48 -11.45 2.09 15.91
N VAL A 49 -11.79 2.34 17.18
CA VAL A 49 -12.11 1.28 18.14
C VAL A 49 -13.31 0.46 17.66
N ALA A 50 -14.37 1.11 17.18
CA ALA A 50 -15.53 0.41 16.64
C ALA A 50 -15.19 -0.45 15.42
N PHE A 51 -14.32 0.03 14.52
CA PHE A 51 -13.83 -0.76 13.39
C PHE A 51 -13.01 -1.98 13.86
N ASN A 52 -12.06 -1.79 14.79
CA ASN A 52 -11.25 -2.90 15.28
C ASN A 52 -12.08 -3.95 16.04
N LEU A 53 -13.13 -3.53 16.78
CA LEU A 53 -14.08 -4.46 17.41
C LEU A 53 -14.87 -5.26 16.35
N ALA A 54 -15.26 -4.62 15.26
CA ALA A 54 -15.92 -5.29 14.14
C ALA A 54 -14.98 -6.27 13.43
N GLU A 55 -13.73 -5.87 13.18
CA GLU A 55 -12.68 -6.74 12.62
C GLU A 55 -12.43 -7.95 13.52
N TRP A 56 -12.32 -7.74 14.82
CA TRP A 56 -12.18 -8.82 15.80
C TRP A 56 -13.34 -9.81 15.73
N GLY A 57 -14.59 -9.32 15.76
CA GLY A 57 -15.79 -10.15 15.67
C GLY A 57 -15.97 -10.88 14.32
N LEU A 58 -15.27 -10.43 13.27
CA LEU A 58 -15.31 -11.02 11.93
C LEU A 58 -14.03 -11.79 11.57
N SER A 59 -13.04 -11.83 12.46
CA SER A 59 -11.70 -12.37 12.20
C SER A 59 -11.71 -13.82 11.71
N ASP A 60 -12.44 -14.71 12.38
CA ASP A 60 -12.58 -16.11 11.96
C ASP A 60 -13.21 -16.25 10.57
N ARG A 61 -14.23 -15.43 10.29
CA ARG A 61 -14.91 -15.42 8.97
C ARG A 61 -13.98 -14.90 7.88
N LEU A 62 -13.19 -13.88 8.20
CA LEU A 62 -12.19 -13.32 7.32
C LEU A 62 -11.09 -14.35 7.01
N SER A 63 -10.55 -15.00 8.04
CA SER A 63 -9.58 -16.09 7.92
C SER A 63 -10.10 -17.20 7.03
N ALA A 64 -11.29 -17.72 7.30
CA ALA A 64 -11.90 -18.77 6.52
C ALA A 64 -12.18 -18.35 5.06
N SER A 65 -12.49 -17.08 4.83
CA SER A 65 -12.68 -16.54 3.47
C SER A 65 -11.35 -16.47 2.73
N TRP A 66 -10.29 -15.99 3.36
CA TRP A 66 -8.94 -15.99 2.78
C TRP A 66 -8.45 -17.40 2.50
N ALA A 67 -8.66 -18.35 3.43
CA ALA A 67 -8.32 -19.75 3.25
C ALA A 67 -8.99 -20.35 1.99
N LYS A 68 -10.29 -20.08 1.80
CA LYS A 68 -11.04 -20.51 0.62
C LYS A 68 -10.53 -19.92 -0.68
N VAL A 69 -10.20 -18.62 -0.69
CA VAL A 69 -9.66 -17.97 -1.90
C VAL A 69 -8.29 -18.54 -2.25
N LEU A 70 -7.41 -18.72 -1.26
CA LEU A 70 -6.10 -19.34 -1.47
C LEU A 70 -6.26 -20.78 -2.02
N ALA A 71 -7.09 -21.60 -1.36
CA ALA A 71 -7.32 -22.98 -1.78
C ALA A 71 -7.93 -23.06 -3.19
N PHE A 72 -8.89 -22.19 -3.51
CA PHE A 72 -9.49 -22.10 -4.83
C PHE A 72 -8.45 -21.85 -5.93
N TRP A 73 -7.52 -20.90 -5.68
CA TRP A 73 -6.54 -20.57 -6.70
C TRP A 73 -5.39 -21.57 -6.79
N LEU A 74 -4.98 -22.22 -5.70
CA LEU A 74 -4.01 -23.32 -5.77
C LEU A 74 -4.53 -24.44 -6.67
N ASP A 75 -5.78 -24.85 -6.47
CA ASP A 75 -6.46 -25.85 -7.30
C ASP A 75 -6.49 -25.40 -8.77
N LYS A 76 -6.91 -24.16 -9.04
CA LYS A 76 -6.99 -23.63 -10.42
C LYS A 76 -5.65 -23.47 -11.11
N LEU A 77 -4.60 -23.13 -10.36
CA LEU A 77 -3.26 -22.94 -10.90
C LEU A 77 -2.45 -24.24 -10.89
N HIS A 78 -3.04 -25.35 -10.42
CA HIS A 78 -2.40 -26.66 -10.29
C HIS A 78 -1.08 -26.60 -9.51
N ILE A 79 -1.07 -25.82 -8.41
CA ILE A 79 0.08 -25.69 -7.53
C ILE A 79 -0.06 -26.74 -6.43
N ASP A 80 0.93 -27.62 -6.33
CA ASP A 80 0.98 -28.64 -5.28
C ASP A 80 1.14 -27.98 -3.90
N GLY A 81 0.11 -28.09 -3.08
CA GLY A 81 0.12 -27.59 -1.71
C GLY A 81 -1.23 -27.70 -1.02
N THR A 82 -1.23 -27.42 0.28
CA THR A 82 -2.45 -27.44 1.09
C THR A 82 -2.61 -26.15 1.87
N VAL A 83 -3.86 -25.75 2.09
CA VAL A 83 -4.21 -24.62 2.96
C VAL A 83 -4.76 -25.20 4.24
N VAL A 84 -4.13 -24.86 5.36
CA VAL A 84 -4.57 -25.23 6.70
C VAL A 84 -4.77 -23.97 7.53
N GLU A 85 -5.72 -23.98 8.44
CA GLU A 85 -5.84 -22.88 9.40
C GLU A 85 -4.95 -23.15 10.60
N ARG A 86 -4.15 -22.16 11.00
CA ARG A 86 -3.26 -22.25 12.15
C ARG A 86 -3.49 -21.06 13.07
N THR A 87 -3.68 -21.34 14.35
CA THR A 87 -3.64 -20.31 15.38
C THR A 87 -2.21 -19.80 15.51
N THR A 88 -2.04 -18.50 15.34
CA THR A 88 -0.73 -17.85 15.43
C THR A 88 -0.82 -16.60 16.27
N PRO A 89 0.23 -16.28 17.04
CA PRO A 89 0.28 -15.01 17.75
C PRO A 89 0.41 -13.86 16.74
N LEU A 90 -0.50 -12.90 16.84
CA LEU A 90 -0.49 -11.61 16.16
C LEU A 90 -0.34 -10.51 17.21
N VAL A 91 0.90 -10.05 17.40
CA VAL A 91 1.31 -9.07 18.42
C VAL A 91 0.99 -9.53 19.85
N TRP A 92 -0.22 -9.27 20.35
CA TRP A 92 -0.67 -9.57 21.72
C TRP A 92 -1.83 -10.57 21.77
N PHE A 93 -2.33 -11.01 20.62
CA PHE A 93 -3.53 -11.85 20.52
C PHE A 93 -3.25 -13.09 19.69
N ASP A 94 -3.87 -14.20 20.04
CA ASP A 94 -3.90 -15.38 19.18
C ASP A 94 -5.03 -15.25 18.17
N VAL A 95 -4.68 -15.35 16.89
CA VAL A 95 -5.63 -15.26 15.78
C VAL A 95 -5.45 -16.48 14.90
N THR A 96 -6.57 -17.09 14.49
CA THR A 96 -6.56 -18.14 13.49
C THR A 96 -6.38 -17.50 12.12
N LEU A 97 -5.32 -17.87 11.42
CA LEU A 97 -5.02 -17.38 10.07
C LEU A 97 -4.75 -18.56 9.14
N PRO A 98 -5.02 -18.40 7.83
CA PRO A 98 -4.64 -19.41 6.85
C PRO A 98 -3.12 -19.51 6.75
N TYR A 99 -2.63 -20.74 6.76
CA TYR A 99 -1.27 -21.13 6.51
C TYR A 99 -1.22 -21.96 5.24
N LEU A 100 -0.30 -21.61 4.36
CA LEU A 100 -0.09 -22.31 3.12
C LEU A 100 1.11 -23.24 3.26
N ASP A 101 0.93 -24.52 2.99
CA ASP A 101 2.03 -25.49 2.90
C ASP A 101 2.32 -25.80 1.43
N VAL A 102 3.31 -25.13 0.86
CA VAL A 102 3.77 -25.29 -0.53
C VAL A 102 5.28 -25.41 -0.54
N ALA A 103 5.78 -26.46 -1.18
CA ALA A 103 7.20 -26.67 -1.42
C ALA A 103 7.59 -26.15 -2.80
N VAL A 104 8.59 -25.27 -2.85
CA VAL A 104 9.21 -24.83 -4.11
C VAL A 104 10.71 -25.11 -4.01
N ASN A 105 11.26 -25.68 -5.08
CA ASN A 105 12.66 -26.05 -5.14
C ASN A 105 13.57 -24.82 -5.32
N ALA A 106 14.83 -24.96 -4.90
CA ALA A 106 15.87 -23.98 -5.16
C ALA A 106 16.03 -23.73 -6.68
N PRO A 107 16.42 -22.51 -7.10
CA PRO A 107 16.67 -22.20 -8.50
C PRO A 107 17.78 -23.10 -9.06
N ASP A 108 17.53 -23.68 -10.23
CA ASP A 108 18.57 -24.34 -11.00
C ASP A 108 19.47 -23.30 -11.69
N SER A 109 20.63 -23.75 -12.21
CA SER A 109 21.61 -22.87 -12.83
C SER A 109 21.07 -22.16 -14.08
N GLN A 110 20.12 -22.76 -14.83
CA GLN A 110 19.56 -22.14 -16.02
C GLN A 110 18.61 -21.00 -15.64
N THR A 111 17.74 -21.22 -14.65
CA THR A 111 16.85 -20.16 -14.13
C THR A 111 17.63 -19.00 -13.54
N TRP A 112 18.74 -19.29 -12.83
CA TRP A 112 19.63 -18.25 -12.32
C TRP A 112 20.23 -17.42 -13.46
N LEU A 113 20.79 -18.07 -14.50
CA LEU A 113 21.40 -17.37 -15.64
C LEU A 113 20.37 -16.56 -16.43
N ALA A 114 19.19 -17.10 -16.68
CA ALA A 114 18.11 -16.39 -17.36
C ALA A 114 17.69 -15.14 -16.57
N THR A 115 17.49 -15.28 -15.26
CA THR A 115 17.15 -14.16 -14.37
C THR A 115 18.26 -13.11 -14.35
N PHE A 116 19.52 -13.52 -14.36
CA PHE A 116 20.67 -12.62 -14.45
C PHE A 116 20.66 -11.81 -15.75
N VAL A 117 20.49 -12.46 -16.91
CA VAL A 117 20.44 -11.78 -18.22
C VAL A 117 19.29 -10.78 -18.28
N ILE A 118 18.10 -11.16 -17.80
CA ILE A 118 16.93 -10.27 -17.75
C ILE A 118 17.21 -9.07 -16.83
N THR A 119 17.78 -9.31 -15.66
CA THR A 119 18.10 -8.26 -14.68
C THR A 119 19.15 -7.30 -15.23
N LEU A 120 20.17 -7.82 -15.93
CA LEU A 120 21.20 -7.02 -16.59
C LEU A 120 20.59 -6.16 -17.70
N ALA A 121 19.73 -6.74 -18.54
CA ALA A 121 19.02 -6.00 -19.58
C ALA A 121 18.15 -4.89 -18.96
N ALA A 122 17.41 -5.18 -17.89
CA ALA A 122 16.64 -4.18 -17.17
C ALA A 122 17.53 -3.07 -16.58
N GLY A 123 18.65 -3.40 -15.95
CA GLY A 123 19.61 -2.42 -15.42
C GLY A 123 20.20 -1.49 -16.47
N VAL A 124 20.30 -1.96 -17.72
CA VAL A 124 20.77 -1.16 -18.86
C VAL A 124 19.64 -0.34 -19.49
N LEU A 125 18.42 -0.87 -19.57
CA LEU A 125 17.28 -0.23 -20.22
C LEU A 125 16.56 0.79 -19.34
N VAL A 126 16.38 0.53 -18.04
CA VAL A 126 15.63 1.40 -17.12
C VAL A 126 16.23 2.82 -17.03
N PRO A 127 17.56 3.03 -16.97
CA PRO A 127 18.13 4.38 -17.00
C PRO A 127 17.76 5.20 -18.23
N ARG A 128 17.38 4.56 -19.34
CA ARG A 128 16.98 5.22 -20.59
C ARG A 128 15.53 5.71 -20.59
N ILE A 129 14.76 5.43 -19.53
CA ILE A 129 13.40 5.97 -19.38
C ILE A 129 13.46 7.50 -19.29
N ASN A 130 12.60 8.15 -20.07
CA ASN A 130 12.48 9.61 -20.17
C ASN A 130 12.26 10.25 -18.78
N ASP A 131 12.82 11.44 -18.56
CA ASP A 131 12.72 12.20 -17.31
C ASP A 131 11.29 12.55 -16.91
N GLN A 132 10.33 12.53 -17.84
CA GLN A 132 8.91 12.66 -17.52
C GLN A 132 8.39 11.54 -16.59
N TYR A 133 9.05 10.39 -16.56
CA TYR A 133 8.70 9.23 -15.73
C TYR A 133 9.73 8.95 -14.64
N LEU A 134 10.37 10.01 -14.11
CA LEU A 134 11.35 9.93 -13.02
C LEU A 134 10.93 9.00 -11.87
N PRO A 135 9.70 9.08 -11.30
CA PRO A 135 9.31 8.20 -10.21
C PRO A 135 9.31 6.71 -10.60
N LEU A 136 8.82 6.39 -11.79
CA LEU A 136 8.82 5.03 -12.32
C LEU A 136 10.24 4.54 -12.57
N ARG A 137 11.12 5.39 -13.10
CA ARG A 137 12.53 5.06 -13.32
C ARG A 137 13.21 4.67 -12.01
N TYR A 138 13.08 5.45 -10.95
CA TYR A 138 13.68 5.13 -9.66
C TYR A 138 13.06 3.89 -9.02
N PHE A 139 11.74 3.70 -9.15
CA PHE A 139 11.07 2.49 -8.68
C PHE A 139 11.62 1.23 -9.36
N LEU A 140 11.78 1.26 -10.69
CA LEU A 140 12.35 0.14 -11.44
C LEU A 140 13.84 -0.08 -11.13
N LEU A 141 14.62 1.00 -10.94
CA LEU A 141 16.02 0.87 -10.51
C LEU A 141 16.13 0.24 -9.13
N PHE A 142 15.24 0.60 -8.21
CA PHE A 142 15.16 -0.03 -6.89
C PHE A 142 14.81 -1.53 -7.02
N ALA A 143 13.84 -1.88 -7.85
CA ALA A 143 13.51 -3.28 -8.15
C ALA A 143 14.72 -4.06 -8.72
N VAL A 144 15.44 -3.47 -9.69
CA VAL A 144 16.67 -4.06 -10.24
C VAL A 144 17.72 -4.25 -9.15
N PHE A 145 17.93 -3.24 -8.29
CA PHE A 145 18.87 -3.34 -7.18
C PHE A 145 18.55 -4.52 -6.25
N ILE A 146 17.29 -4.66 -5.83
CA ILE A 146 16.84 -5.81 -5.02
C ILE A 146 17.11 -7.12 -5.76
N GLN A 147 16.79 -7.20 -7.06
CA GLN A 147 16.99 -8.42 -7.83
C GLN A 147 18.49 -8.79 -7.99
N VAL A 148 19.37 -7.80 -8.16
CA VAL A 148 20.82 -8.01 -8.17
C VAL A 148 21.30 -8.58 -6.83
N THR A 149 20.82 -8.05 -5.70
CA THR A 149 21.21 -8.59 -4.38
C THR A 149 20.75 -10.04 -4.19
N ALA A 150 19.56 -10.39 -4.69
CA ALA A 150 19.07 -11.77 -4.67
C ALA A 150 19.97 -12.69 -5.52
N LEU A 151 20.30 -12.28 -6.75
CA LEU A 151 21.18 -13.05 -7.63
C LEU A 151 22.57 -13.27 -7.02
N LEU A 152 23.15 -12.25 -6.40
CA LEU A 152 24.43 -12.35 -5.71
C LEU A 152 24.38 -13.34 -4.54
N TYR A 153 23.31 -13.30 -3.73
CA TYR A 153 23.14 -14.24 -2.62
C TYR A 153 23.10 -15.69 -3.11
N PHE A 154 22.24 -15.97 -4.11
CA PHE A 154 22.07 -17.32 -4.65
C PHE A 154 23.29 -17.80 -5.47
N ALA A 155 24.17 -16.89 -5.92
CA ALA A 155 25.45 -17.26 -6.51
C ALA A 155 26.46 -17.77 -5.46
N VAL A 156 26.39 -17.28 -4.23
CA VAL A 156 27.36 -17.59 -3.17
C VAL A 156 26.88 -18.74 -2.27
N ALA A 157 25.61 -18.72 -1.85
CA ALA A 157 25.10 -19.65 -0.84
C ALA A 157 23.64 -20.08 -1.09
N PRO A 158 23.33 -20.73 -2.23
CA PRO A 158 21.95 -21.10 -2.57
C PRO A 158 21.31 -22.09 -1.59
N GLN A 159 22.12 -22.98 -0.98
CA GLN A 159 21.65 -23.98 -0.02
C GLN A 159 21.39 -23.41 1.39
N SER A 160 21.87 -22.20 1.66
CA SER A 160 21.74 -21.56 2.99
C SER A 160 20.53 -20.63 3.08
N PHE A 161 19.66 -20.61 2.06
CA PHE A 161 18.51 -19.72 2.01
C PHE A 161 17.49 -20.12 3.10
N PRO A 162 17.24 -19.26 4.12
CA PRO A 162 16.50 -19.65 5.31
C PRO A 162 14.98 -19.51 5.17
N TYR A 163 14.50 -19.03 4.02
CA TYR A 163 13.08 -18.72 3.81
C TYR A 163 12.41 -19.76 2.92
N THR A 164 11.20 -20.15 3.32
CA THR A 164 10.31 -21.01 2.55
C THR A 164 9.15 -20.20 1.98
N VAL A 165 8.51 -20.70 0.91
CA VAL A 165 7.31 -20.05 0.35
C VAL A 165 6.17 -20.03 1.39
N SER A 166 5.98 -21.13 2.12
CA SER A 166 5.05 -21.21 3.23
C SER A 166 5.29 -20.13 4.28
N GLY A 167 6.54 -19.96 4.73
CA GLY A 167 6.91 -18.93 5.71
C GLY A 167 6.76 -17.50 5.17
N TYR A 168 7.04 -17.31 3.88
CA TYR A 168 6.84 -16.03 3.20
C TYR A 168 5.35 -15.62 3.17
N VAL A 169 4.46 -16.54 2.77
CA VAL A 169 3.01 -16.28 2.72
C VAL A 169 2.44 -16.09 4.12
N ASP A 170 2.83 -16.92 5.08
CA ASP A 170 2.43 -16.80 6.49
C ASP A 170 2.78 -15.40 7.05
N ASN A 171 4.01 -14.93 6.84
CA ASN A 171 4.43 -13.59 7.23
C ASN A 171 3.67 -12.48 6.49
N GLY A 172 3.37 -12.68 5.20
CA GLY A 172 2.57 -11.76 4.41
C GLY A 172 1.15 -11.60 4.98
N ILE A 173 0.48 -12.72 5.26
CA ILE A 173 -0.88 -12.75 5.82
C ILE A 173 -0.91 -12.13 7.22
N LYS A 174 0.05 -12.46 8.09
CA LYS A 174 0.19 -11.84 9.42
C LYS A 174 0.39 -10.34 9.33
N THR A 175 1.27 -9.90 8.45
CA THR A 175 1.56 -8.47 8.25
C THR A 175 0.32 -7.74 7.74
N SER A 176 -0.42 -8.34 6.80
CA SER A 176 -1.68 -7.79 6.30
C SER A 176 -2.80 -7.77 7.34
N ALA A 177 -2.91 -8.79 8.17
CA ALA A 177 -3.85 -8.81 9.30
C ALA A 177 -3.52 -7.72 10.33
N GLY A 178 -2.23 -7.55 10.66
CA GLY A 178 -1.78 -6.44 11.50
C GLY A 178 -2.04 -5.07 10.85
N PHE A 179 -1.90 -4.96 9.53
CA PHE A 179 -2.19 -3.73 8.81
C PHE A 179 -3.68 -3.36 8.81
N LEU A 180 -4.58 -4.33 8.72
CA LEU A 180 -6.03 -4.10 8.88
C LEU A 180 -6.33 -3.44 10.23
N LEU A 181 -5.76 -3.97 11.33
CA LEU A 181 -5.93 -3.41 12.67
C LEU A 181 -5.42 -1.97 12.81
N LEU A 182 -4.41 -1.58 12.00
CA LEU A 182 -3.79 -0.25 12.02
C LEU A 182 -4.46 0.75 11.07
N LEU A 183 -5.15 0.29 10.03
CA LEU A 183 -5.75 1.14 9.01
C LEU A 183 -6.73 2.19 9.57
N PRO A 184 -7.69 1.82 10.44
CA PRO A 184 -8.60 2.79 11.04
C PRO A 184 -7.87 3.87 11.84
N TRP A 185 -6.79 3.51 12.53
CA TRP A 185 -5.95 4.44 13.29
C TRP A 185 -5.13 5.35 12.37
N GLY A 186 -4.58 4.80 11.28
CA GLY A 186 -3.93 5.59 10.25
C GLY A 186 -4.87 6.67 9.71
N HIS A 187 -6.08 6.29 9.31
CA HIS A 187 -7.11 7.24 8.87
C HIS A 187 -7.53 8.23 9.97
N ALA A 188 -7.59 7.81 11.23
CA ALA A 188 -7.88 8.71 12.33
C ALA A 188 -6.85 9.83 12.47
N LEU A 189 -5.57 9.48 12.31
CA LEU A 189 -4.45 10.41 12.39
C LEU A 189 -4.37 11.34 11.18
N VAL A 190 -4.57 10.81 9.97
CA VAL A 190 -4.31 11.59 8.74
C VAL A 190 -5.57 12.12 8.05
N TYR A 191 -6.75 11.52 8.24
CA TYR A 191 -7.97 11.88 7.50
C TYR A 191 -9.06 12.44 8.42
N TYR A 192 -9.27 11.88 9.61
CA TYR A 192 -10.39 12.28 10.48
C TYR A 192 -10.22 13.66 11.10
N ILE A 193 -9.01 14.23 11.04
CA ILE A 193 -8.72 15.61 11.47
C ILE A 193 -9.37 16.66 10.55
N PHE A 194 -9.74 16.31 9.32
CA PHE A 194 -10.32 17.24 8.36
C PHE A 194 -11.85 17.36 8.50
N ASP A 195 -12.41 18.49 8.04
CA ASP A 195 -13.83 18.86 8.12
C ASP A 195 -14.73 18.12 7.10
N PHE A 196 -14.56 16.80 6.99
CA PHE A 196 -15.45 15.92 6.23
C PHE A 196 -16.62 15.42 7.09
N SER A 197 -17.72 15.02 6.46
CA SER A 197 -18.79 14.29 7.15
C SER A 197 -18.31 12.95 7.70
N TRP A 198 -18.87 12.54 8.83
CA TRP A 198 -18.56 11.24 9.44
C TRP A 198 -18.87 10.08 8.51
N SER A 199 -19.90 10.20 7.67
CA SER A 199 -20.22 9.21 6.64
C SER A 199 -19.08 9.07 5.62
N LYS A 200 -18.48 10.18 5.15
CA LYS A 200 -17.32 10.13 4.23
C LYS A 200 -16.10 9.52 4.92
N LYS A 201 -15.83 9.90 6.17
CA LYS A 201 -14.75 9.33 6.98
C LYS A 201 -14.87 7.83 7.16
N ALA A 202 -16.05 7.35 7.57
CA ALA A 202 -16.33 5.93 7.74
C ALA A 202 -16.28 5.19 6.39
N PHE A 203 -16.82 5.79 5.32
CA PHE A 203 -16.82 5.19 3.99
C PHE A 203 -15.41 4.96 3.46
N LEU A 204 -14.47 5.92 3.61
CA LEU A 204 -13.07 5.72 3.23
C LEU A 204 -12.45 4.54 3.99
N THR A 205 -12.69 4.45 5.31
CA THR A 205 -12.15 3.36 6.13
C THR A 205 -12.72 2.01 5.71
N VAL A 206 -14.04 1.91 5.50
CA VAL A 206 -14.67 0.70 4.96
C VAL A 206 -14.08 0.33 3.60
N LEU A 207 -13.89 1.30 2.71
CA LEU A 207 -13.37 1.07 1.37
C LEU A 207 -11.92 0.57 1.40
N SER A 208 -11.07 1.16 2.24
CA SER A 208 -9.68 0.70 2.42
C SER A 208 -9.63 -0.69 3.04
N ILE A 209 -10.44 -0.97 4.06
CA ILE A 209 -10.54 -2.33 4.65
C ILE A 209 -10.98 -3.33 3.58
N ALA A 210 -12.05 -3.03 2.84
CA ALA A 210 -12.56 -3.90 1.77
C ALA A 210 -11.50 -4.14 0.69
N PHE A 211 -10.77 -3.09 0.29
CA PHE A 211 -9.66 -3.21 -0.65
C PHE A 211 -8.59 -4.18 -0.12
N VAL A 212 -8.12 -4.02 1.12
CA VAL A 212 -7.12 -4.91 1.70
C VAL A 212 -7.63 -6.34 1.83
N VAL A 213 -8.86 -6.53 2.34
CA VAL A 213 -9.50 -7.84 2.50
C VAL A 213 -9.55 -8.60 1.17
N LEU A 214 -9.82 -7.91 0.06
CA LEU A 214 -9.86 -8.53 -1.27
C LEU A 214 -8.47 -8.71 -1.87
N ALA A 215 -7.60 -7.70 -1.74
CA ALA A 215 -6.30 -7.67 -2.40
C ALA A 215 -5.32 -8.68 -1.79
N VAL A 216 -5.33 -8.88 -0.47
CA VAL A 216 -4.36 -9.74 0.25
C VAL A 216 -4.35 -11.18 -0.26
N PRO A 217 -5.46 -11.95 -0.25
CA PRO A 217 -5.43 -13.34 -0.68
C PRO A 217 -5.08 -13.47 -2.18
N LEU A 218 -5.50 -12.51 -3.01
CA LEU A 218 -5.16 -12.47 -4.44
C LEU A 218 -3.67 -12.18 -4.66
N GLN A 219 -3.10 -11.23 -3.91
CA GLN A 219 -1.68 -10.89 -3.97
C GLN A 219 -0.81 -12.07 -3.50
N MET A 220 -1.18 -12.71 -2.39
CA MET A 220 -0.44 -13.87 -1.88
C MET A 220 -0.51 -15.05 -2.85
N THR A 221 -1.69 -15.29 -3.45
CA THR A 221 -1.85 -16.28 -4.53
C THR A 221 -0.92 -15.98 -5.71
N LEU A 222 -0.93 -14.72 -6.19
CA LEU A 222 -0.08 -14.31 -7.31
C LEU A 222 1.40 -14.51 -6.98
N HIS A 223 1.81 -14.21 -5.74
CA HIS A 223 3.19 -14.40 -5.32
C HIS A 223 3.57 -15.88 -5.29
N VAL A 224 2.72 -16.75 -4.76
CA VAL A 224 2.94 -18.21 -4.77
C VAL A 224 3.06 -18.71 -6.20
N TYR A 225 2.18 -18.25 -7.09
CA TYR A 225 2.25 -18.59 -8.51
C TYR A 225 3.57 -18.17 -9.15
N LEU A 226 4.00 -16.91 -8.95
CA LEU A 226 5.27 -16.41 -9.48
C LEU A 226 6.48 -17.15 -8.89
N LEU A 227 6.44 -17.50 -7.60
CA LEU A 227 7.49 -18.28 -6.95
C LEU A 227 7.54 -19.71 -7.49
N SER A 228 6.38 -20.31 -7.80
CA SER A 228 6.26 -21.67 -8.31
C SER A 228 6.67 -21.77 -9.79
N CYS A 229 6.23 -20.82 -10.63
CA CYS A 229 6.47 -20.85 -12.08
C CYS A 229 7.78 -20.18 -12.50
N CYS A 230 8.23 -19.14 -11.79
CA CYS A 230 9.46 -18.42 -12.15
C CYS A 230 10.64 -18.91 -11.33
N SER A 231 10.70 -18.54 -10.05
CA SER A 231 11.80 -18.91 -9.17
C SER A 231 11.64 -18.35 -7.75
N LEU A 232 12.26 -19.01 -6.77
CA LEU A 232 12.56 -18.42 -5.46
C LEU A 232 13.40 -17.14 -5.52
N LEU A 233 14.15 -16.91 -6.62
CA LEU A 233 14.90 -15.66 -6.86
C LEU A 233 14.02 -14.40 -6.85
N MET A 234 12.71 -14.54 -7.06
CA MET A 234 11.77 -13.42 -7.05
C MET A 234 11.33 -13.04 -5.63
N MET A 235 11.55 -13.90 -4.62
CA MET A 235 11.01 -13.69 -3.27
C MET A 235 11.41 -12.34 -2.65
N PRO A 236 12.66 -11.87 -2.71
CA PRO A 236 13.01 -10.54 -2.18
C PRO A 236 12.29 -9.42 -2.91
N LEU A 237 12.16 -9.50 -4.23
CA LEU A 237 11.43 -8.51 -5.03
C LEU A 237 9.95 -8.49 -4.66
N LEU A 238 9.32 -9.67 -4.56
CA LEU A 238 7.93 -9.82 -4.14
C LEU A 238 7.71 -9.36 -2.69
N SER A 239 8.72 -9.49 -1.82
CA SER A 239 8.63 -9.04 -0.43
C SER A 239 8.74 -7.52 -0.29
N PHE A 240 9.77 -6.91 -0.88
CA PHE A 240 10.09 -5.50 -0.67
C PHE A 240 9.29 -4.58 -1.59
N VAL A 241 9.12 -4.97 -2.86
CA VAL A 241 8.50 -4.12 -3.88
C VAL A 241 7.02 -4.43 -4.01
N PHE A 242 6.67 -5.70 -4.21
CA PHE A 242 5.28 -6.11 -4.47
C PHE A 242 4.52 -6.60 -3.24
N GLY A 243 5.14 -6.55 -2.06
CA GLY A 243 4.58 -7.06 -0.81
C GLY A 243 3.62 -6.05 -0.16
N PRO A 244 3.78 -5.73 1.13
CA PRO A 244 2.94 -4.74 1.81
C PRO A 244 2.93 -3.37 1.11
N THR A 245 4.01 -3.00 0.43
CA THR A 245 4.15 -1.73 -0.30
C THR A 245 3.02 -1.50 -1.33
N MET A 246 2.62 -2.53 -2.08
CA MET A 246 1.55 -2.42 -3.07
C MET A 246 0.18 -2.17 -2.42
N ILE A 247 -0.09 -2.86 -1.32
CA ILE A 247 -1.31 -2.65 -0.53
C ILE A 247 -1.36 -1.22 0.03
N VAL A 248 -0.23 -0.72 0.53
CA VAL A 248 -0.10 0.65 1.02
C VAL A 248 -0.32 1.66 -0.11
N PHE A 249 0.25 1.46 -1.30
CA PHE A 249 -0.01 2.33 -2.45
C PHE A 249 -1.48 2.36 -2.86
N GLY A 250 -2.18 1.21 -2.84
CA GLY A 250 -3.62 1.17 -3.06
C GLY A 250 -4.39 2.01 -2.03
N CYS A 251 -4.04 1.89 -0.75
CA CYS A 251 -4.64 2.70 0.32
C CYS A 251 -4.33 4.20 0.15
N ILE A 252 -3.12 4.56 -0.24
CA ILE A 252 -2.73 5.95 -0.51
C ILE A 252 -3.51 6.51 -1.70
N ALA A 253 -3.73 5.71 -2.75
CA ALA A 253 -4.54 6.11 -3.90
C ALA A 253 -6.00 6.38 -3.48
N LEU A 254 -6.59 5.49 -2.68
CA LEU A 254 -7.94 5.67 -2.13
C LEU A 254 -8.02 6.92 -1.24
N TYR A 255 -7.00 7.14 -0.40
CA TYR A 255 -6.88 8.34 0.43
C TYR A 255 -6.78 9.62 -0.43
N GLY A 256 -5.93 9.61 -1.46
CA GLY A 256 -5.78 10.73 -2.38
C GLY A 256 -7.09 11.05 -3.12
N TRP A 257 -7.82 10.02 -3.53
CA TRP A 257 -9.15 10.18 -4.09
C TRP A 257 -10.14 10.75 -3.08
N ALA A 258 -10.14 10.26 -1.84
CA ALA A 258 -11.02 10.78 -0.78
C ALA A 258 -10.71 12.22 -0.36
N MET A 259 -9.47 12.69 -0.58
CA MET A 259 -9.10 14.10 -0.41
C MET A 259 -9.70 15.02 -1.47
N SER A 260 -10.13 14.48 -2.61
CA SER A 260 -10.83 15.26 -3.64
C SER A 260 -12.31 15.50 -3.34
N TRP A 261 -12.87 14.84 -2.32
CA TRP A 261 -14.29 14.98 -1.98
C TRP A 261 -14.64 16.37 -1.45
N GLU A 262 -15.91 16.76 -1.60
CA GLU A 262 -16.41 18.01 -1.04
C GLU A 262 -16.35 18.00 0.49
N ARG A 263 -15.84 19.09 1.06
CA ARG A 263 -15.83 19.32 2.50
C ARG A 263 -17.22 19.78 2.96
N LYS A 264 -17.50 19.70 4.26
CA LYS A 264 -18.72 20.33 4.77
C LYS A 264 -18.65 21.83 4.50
N ALA A 265 -19.73 22.40 3.98
CA ALA A 265 -19.91 23.85 3.98
C ALA A 265 -19.84 24.32 5.45
N ARG A 266 -19.00 25.33 5.71
CA ARG A 266 -18.88 25.96 7.02
C ARG A 266 -20.14 26.73 7.37
#